data_AF-A0A7X9D143-F1
#
_entry.id   AF-A0A7X9D143-F1
#
_cell.length_a   1.000
_cell.length_b   1.000
_cell.length_c   1.000
_cell.angle_alpha   90.00
_cell.angle_beta   90.00
_cell.angle_gamma   90.00
#
_symmetry.space_group_name_H-M   'P 1'
#
loop_
_entity.id
_entity.type
_entity.pdbx_description
1 polymer ?
#
loop_
_entity_poly.entity_id
_entity_poly.type
_entity_poly.pdbx_seq_one_letter_code
_entity_poly.pdbx_strand_id
1 'polypeptide(L)'
;MELAEAISSHESNIRYDDIQGVLFKRNGVIIKNKNRALISDLDILALPKREYFGMGKYYGSVNILTGRGCPGKCIYCAAPSMFGSKYRTRSIENVFLEIVLLKVCIGESLTKVDRLYLIGQTNSEQ
;
A
#
# COMPACT_ATOMS: atom_id res chain seq x y z
N MET A 1 -10.06 -7.67 -2.00
CA MET A 1 -11.31 -6.89 -1.86
C MET A 1 -12.29 -7.51 -0.87
N GLU A 2 -12.07 -8.74 -0.41
CA GLU A 2 -12.96 -9.45 0.54
C GLU A 2 -13.29 -8.65 1.80
N LEU A 3 -12.32 -7.93 2.37
CA LEU A 3 -12.55 -7.12 3.57
C LEU A 3 -13.52 -5.96 3.33
N ALA A 4 -13.40 -5.27 2.19
CA ALA A 4 -14.32 -4.18 1.86
C ALA A 4 -15.74 -4.71 1.68
N GLU A 5 -15.88 -5.85 1.00
CA GLU A 5 -17.16 -6.53 0.81
C GLU A 5 -17.79 -6.98 2.14
N ALA A 6 -17.01 -7.58 3.04
CA ALA A 6 -17.49 -7.99 4.35
C ALA A 6 -17.99 -6.81 5.18
N ILE A 7 -17.31 -5.66 5.11
CA ILE A 7 -17.74 -4.43 5.80
C ILE A 7 -19.02 -3.88 5.16
N SER A 8 -19.05 -3.69 3.84
CA SER A 8 -20.19 -3.09 3.15
C SER A 8 -21.46 -3.96 3.24
N SER A 9 -21.31 -5.27 3.15
CA SER A 9 -22.42 -6.23 3.23
C SER A 9 -22.77 -6.64 4.66
N HIS A 10 -22.07 -6.13 5.69
CA HIS A 10 -22.25 -6.52 7.09
C HIS A 10 -22.17 -8.05 7.30
N GLU A 11 -21.13 -8.66 6.74
CA GLU A 11 -20.87 -10.11 6.75
C GLU A 11 -21.95 -11.00 6.09
N SER A 12 -22.89 -10.44 5.33
CA SER A 12 -23.93 -11.23 4.64
C SER A 12 -23.40 -12.02 3.44
N ASN A 13 -22.42 -11.46 2.69
CA ASN A 13 -21.81 -12.12 1.54
C ASN A 13 -20.51 -12.87 1.90
N ILE A 14 -19.67 -12.25 2.73
CA ILE A 14 -18.36 -12.78 3.15
C ILE A 14 -18.20 -12.51 4.65
N ARG A 15 -17.91 -13.54 5.42
CA ARG A 15 -17.64 -13.40 6.86
C ARG A 15 -16.19 -13.05 7.11
N TYR A 16 -15.91 -12.36 8.23
CA TYR A 16 -14.53 -12.08 8.60
C TYR A 16 -13.70 -13.36 8.79
N ASP A 17 -14.31 -14.45 9.22
CA ASP A 17 -13.67 -15.76 9.43
C ASP A 17 -12.98 -16.31 8.16
N ASP A 18 -13.52 -15.98 6.98
CA ASP A 18 -13.05 -16.50 5.69
C ASP A 18 -11.90 -15.67 5.10
N ILE A 19 -11.58 -14.53 5.71
CA ILE A 19 -10.62 -13.57 5.16
C ILE A 19 -9.23 -13.81 5.76
N GLN A 20 -8.31 -14.32 4.95
CA GLN A 20 -6.92 -14.49 5.38
C GLN A 20 -6.25 -13.14 5.70
N GLY A 21 -5.41 -13.13 6.73
CA GLY A 21 -4.62 -11.99 7.17
C GLY A 21 -5.36 -10.96 8.03
N VAL A 22 -6.59 -11.26 8.46
CA VAL A 22 -7.38 -10.40 9.36
C VAL A 22 -7.34 -10.94 10.79
N LEU A 23 -7.31 -10.03 11.75
CA LEU A 23 -7.49 -10.29 13.17
C LEU A 23 -8.63 -9.39 13.66
N PHE A 24 -9.61 -9.98 14.32
CA PHE A 24 -10.82 -9.29 14.77
C PHE A 24 -11.31 -9.84 16.12
N LYS A 25 -12.26 -9.15 16.75
CA LYS A 25 -12.83 -9.54 18.04
C LYS A 25 -14.31 -9.84 17.87
N ARG A 26 -14.76 -11.02 18.35
CA ARG A 26 -16.18 -11.41 18.35
C ARG A 26 -16.53 -11.99 19.72
N ASN A 27 -17.58 -11.46 20.35
CA ASN A 27 -18.05 -11.90 21.67
C ASN A 27 -16.94 -11.95 22.75
N GLY A 28 -16.07 -10.94 22.76
CA GLY A 28 -14.96 -10.89 23.73
C GLY A 28 -13.69 -11.65 23.31
N VAL A 29 -13.80 -12.58 22.35
CA VAL A 29 -12.69 -13.44 21.91
C VAL A 29 -11.98 -12.83 20.70
N ILE A 30 -10.64 -12.83 20.74
CA ILE A 30 -9.82 -12.44 19.60
C ILE A 30 -9.68 -13.64 18.67
N ILE A 31 -10.10 -13.47 17.42
CA ILE A 31 -9.99 -14.46 16.36
C ILE A 31 -8.88 -14.01 15.42
N LYS A 32 -7.90 -14.89 15.21
CA LYS A 32 -6.76 -14.65 14.32
C LYS A 32 -6.82 -15.65 13.17
N ASN A 33 -7.14 -15.16 11.98
CA ASN A 33 -7.19 -16.02 10.80
C ASN A 33 -5.80 -16.40 10.31
N LYS A 34 -5.74 -17.38 9.41
CA LYS A 34 -4.50 -17.77 8.73
C LYS A 34 -3.85 -16.56 8.07
N ASN A 35 -2.52 -16.47 8.17
CA ASN A 35 -1.75 -15.43 7.51
C ASN A 35 -1.99 -15.44 5.99
N ARG A 36 -2.13 -14.25 5.40
CA ARG A 36 -2.23 -14.08 3.94
C ARG A 36 -0.84 -14.11 3.31
N ALA A 37 -0.73 -14.75 2.15
CA ALA A 37 0.47 -14.64 1.34
C ALA A 37 0.70 -13.19 0.88
N LEU A 38 1.95 -12.76 0.85
CA LEU A 38 2.29 -11.45 0.31
C LEU A 38 2.05 -11.43 -1.20
N ILE A 39 1.51 -10.32 -1.69
CA ILE A 39 1.24 -10.09 -3.11
C ILE A 39 2.56 -10.09 -3.90
N SER A 40 2.80 -11.06 -4.78
CA SER A 40 4.07 -11.14 -5.51
C SER A 40 4.24 -10.00 -6.52
N ASP A 41 3.21 -9.76 -7.33
CA ASP A 41 3.18 -8.72 -8.36
C ASP A 41 2.44 -7.49 -7.81
N LEU A 42 3.17 -6.38 -7.64
CA LEU A 42 2.59 -5.15 -7.11
C LEU A 42 1.73 -4.39 -8.14
N ASP A 43 1.86 -4.69 -9.43
CA ASP A 43 1.15 -3.95 -10.49
C ASP A 43 -0.33 -4.32 -10.59
N ILE A 44 -0.74 -5.46 -10.00
CA ILE A 44 -2.15 -5.83 -9.86
C ILE A 44 -2.93 -4.87 -8.94
N LEU A 45 -2.21 -4.08 -8.13
CA LEU A 45 -2.82 -3.09 -7.27
C LEU A 45 -3.21 -1.88 -8.10
N ALA A 46 -4.45 -1.45 -7.94
CA ALA A 46 -4.92 -0.21 -8.55
C ALA A 46 -4.09 0.99 -8.08
N LEU A 47 -3.96 1.99 -8.96
CA LEU A 47 -3.34 3.25 -8.60
C LEU A 47 -4.03 3.88 -7.38
N PRO A 48 -3.28 4.51 -6.46
CA PRO A 48 -3.87 5.19 -5.31
C PRO A 48 -4.85 6.27 -5.78
N LYS A 49 -6.06 6.28 -5.22
CA LYS A 49 -7.10 7.28 -5.55
C LYS A 49 -6.79 8.62 -4.89
N ARG A 50 -5.87 9.38 -5.50
CA ARG A 50 -5.36 10.67 -5.01
C ARG A 50 -6.43 11.78 -5.01
N GLU A 51 -7.49 11.65 -5.80
CA GLU A 51 -8.61 12.59 -5.84
C GLU A 51 -9.37 12.73 -4.51
N TYR A 52 -9.39 11.69 -3.67
CA TYR A 52 -10.03 11.74 -2.35
C TYR A 52 -9.15 12.39 -1.29
N PHE A 53 -7.85 12.56 -1.57
CA PHE A 53 -6.98 13.32 -0.70
C PHE A 53 -7.18 14.80 -1.00
N GLY A 54 -7.51 15.58 0.03
CA GLY A 54 -7.49 17.04 -0.05
C GLY A 54 -6.06 17.55 -0.19
N MET A 55 -5.45 17.40 -1.37
CA MET A 55 -4.01 17.61 -1.58
C MET A 55 -3.56 19.03 -1.25
N GLY A 56 -4.46 20.03 -1.34
CA GLY A 56 -4.19 21.39 -0.86
C GLY A 56 -3.99 21.53 0.66
N LYS A 57 -4.36 20.52 1.47
CA LYS A 57 -4.18 20.50 2.93
C LYS A 57 -2.86 19.86 3.37
N TYR A 58 -2.21 19.10 2.49
CA TYR A 58 -0.98 18.37 2.79
C TYR A 58 0.17 19.06 2.07
N TYR A 59 0.94 19.83 2.82
CA TYR A 59 1.99 20.70 2.31
C TYR A 59 3.08 19.94 1.54
N GLY A 60 3.19 20.24 0.24
CA GLY A 60 4.42 20.18 -0.56
C GLY A 60 5.04 18.82 -0.85
N SER A 61 4.73 17.75 -0.11
CA SER A 61 5.41 16.46 -0.24
C SER A 61 4.46 15.36 -0.70
N VAL A 62 4.73 14.80 -1.88
CA VAL A 62 4.02 13.65 -2.43
C VAL A 62 4.94 12.45 -2.47
N ASN A 63 4.46 11.31 -1.98
CA ASN A 63 5.21 10.06 -1.96
C ASN A 63 4.63 9.10 -2.99
N ILE A 64 5.47 8.50 -3.83
CA ILE A 64 5.11 7.38 -4.71
C ILE A 64 5.86 6.14 -4.24
N LEU A 65 5.12 5.09 -3.90
CA LEU A 65 5.73 3.82 -3.49
C LEU A 65 6.16 3.05 -4.73
N THR A 66 7.45 2.78 -4.89
CA THR A 66 7.99 2.05 -6.07
C THR A 66 8.21 0.56 -5.79
N GLY A 67 8.25 0.15 -4.53
CA GLY A 67 8.42 -1.25 -4.13
C GLY A 67 8.09 -1.53 -2.67
N ARG A 68 8.07 -2.81 -2.29
CA ARG A 68 7.80 -3.30 -0.93
C ARG A 68 8.74 -4.44 -0.57
N GLY A 69 9.07 -4.54 0.71
CA GLY A 69 9.95 -5.57 1.27
C GLY A 69 11.39 -5.10 1.38
N CYS A 70 12.20 -5.78 2.19
CA CYS A 70 13.63 -5.52 2.28
C CYS A 70 14.35 -6.80 2.73
N PRO A 71 15.40 -7.24 2.01
CA PRO A 71 16.18 -8.41 2.39
C PRO A 71 17.09 -8.17 3.59
N GLY A 72 17.25 -6.90 4.00
CA GLY A 72 18.05 -6.52 5.16
C GLY A 72 17.57 -7.23 6.44
N LYS A 73 18.53 -7.61 7.28
CA LYS A 73 18.29 -8.31 8.56
C LYS A 73 18.63 -7.41 9.76
N CYS A 74 18.40 -6.11 9.62
CA CYS A 74 18.74 -5.13 10.65
C CYS A 74 17.97 -5.41 11.94
N ILE A 75 18.68 -5.57 13.05
CA ILE A 75 18.12 -5.95 14.37
C ILE A 75 17.06 -4.97 14.91
N TYR A 76 17.08 -3.72 14.42
CA TYR A 76 16.17 -2.65 14.83
C TYR A 76 15.00 -2.44 13.84
N CYS A 77 14.95 -3.15 12.71
CA CYS A 77 14.02 -2.86 11.63
C CYS A 77 12.86 -3.88 11.56
N ALA A 78 11.63 -3.38 11.57
CA ALA A 78 10.43 -4.21 11.39
C ALA A 78 10.05 -4.47 9.93
N ALA A 79 10.76 -3.88 8.96
CA ALA A 79 10.38 -3.95 7.54
C ALA A 79 10.28 -5.38 6.99
N PRO A 80 11.22 -6.30 7.27
CA PRO A 80 11.11 -7.69 6.81
C PRO A 80 9.91 -8.43 7.41
N SER A 81 9.54 -8.12 8.66
CA SER A 81 8.37 -8.70 9.33
C SER A 81 7.05 -8.18 8.77
N MET A 82 7.01 -6.91 8.34
CA MET A 82 5.81 -6.27 7.81
C MET A 82 5.60 -6.52 6.31
N PHE A 83 6.66 -6.44 5.52
CA PHE A 83 6.58 -6.46 4.05
C PHE A 83 7.30 -7.66 3.42
N GLY A 84 7.84 -8.56 4.24
CA GLY A 84 8.61 -9.72 3.79
C GLY A 84 10.07 -9.38 3.48
N SER A 85 10.91 -10.41 3.53
CA SER A 85 12.34 -10.31 3.24
C SER A 85 12.68 -10.30 1.74
N LYS A 86 11.69 -10.33 0.86
CA LYS A 86 11.90 -10.24 -0.59
C LYS A 86 11.49 -8.86 -1.07
N TYR A 87 12.39 -8.18 -1.77
CA TYR A 87 12.06 -6.94 -2.44
C TYR A 87 11.18 -7.23 -3.66
N ARG A 88 10.04 -6.54 -3.73
CA ARG A 88 9.06 -6.62 -4.82
C ARG A 88 8.86 -5.22 -5.35
N THR A 89 9.01 -5.04 -6.64
CA THR A 89 8.92 -3.72 -7.29
C THR A 89 7.63 -3.61 -8.09
N ARG A 90 7.21 -2.37 -8.32
CA ARG A 90 6.26 -2.03 -9.39
C ARG A 90 7.02 -1.88 -10.70
N SER A 91 6.35 -2.06 -11.83
CA SER A 91 6.93 -1.69 -13.13
C SER A 91 7.11 -0.18 -13.24
N ILE A 92 8.02 0.23 -14.12
CA ILE A 92 8.28 1.65 -14.41
C ILE A 92 7.02 2.29 -14.99
N GLU A 93 6.28 1.57 -15.83
CA GLU A 93 5.04 1.99 -16.44
C GLU A 93 3.97 2.28 -15.37
N ASN A 94 3.81 1.38 -14.40
CA ASN A 94 2.84 1.54 -13.31
C ASN A 94 3.19 2.75 -12.42
N VAL A 95 4.47 2.99 -12.15
CA VAL A 95 4.96 4.17 -11.42
C VAL A 95 4.73 5.45 -12.23
N PHE A 96 5.03 5.44 -13.53
CA PHE A 96 4.84 6.56 -14.43
C PHE A 96 3.37 6.99 -14.52
N LEU A 97 2.45 6.01 -14.61
CA LEU A 97 1.01 6.29 -14.61
C LEU A 97 0.56 7.01 -13.32
N GLU A 98 1.13 6.70 -12.16
CA GLU A 98 0.83 7.43 -10.92
C GLU A 98 1.33 8.88 -10.96
N ILE A 99 2.50 9.13 -11.57
CA ILE A 99 3.02 10.49 -11.74
C ILE A 99 2.08 11.31 -12.63
N VAL A 100 1.61 10.72 -13.74
CA VAL A 100 0.65 11.37 -14.65
C VAL A 100 -0.67 11.67 -13.91
N LEU A 101 -1.19 10.71 -13.14
CA LEU A 101 -2.40 10.91 -12.32
C LEU A 101 -2.22 12.06 -11.33
N LEU A 102 -1.07 12.15 -10.65
CA LEU A 102 -0.78 13.23 -9.71
C LEU A 102 -0.79 14.60 -10.38
N LYS A 103 -0.24 14.72 -11.59
CA LYS A 103 -0.28 15.97 -12.36
C LYS A 103 -1.72 16.42 -12.64
N VAL A 104 -2.62 15.47 -12.96
CA VAL A 104 -4.04 15.77 -13.17
C VAL A 104 -4.72 16.20 -11.87
N CYS A 105 -4.49 15.48 -10.77
CA CYS A 105 -5.15 15.77 -9.48
C CYS A 105 -4.72 17.10 -8.84
N ILE A 106 -3.48 17.55 -9.09
CA ILE A 106 -2.91 18.76 -8.48
C ILE A 106 -3.16 20.01 -9.34
N GLY A 107 -3.49 19.81 -10.63
CA GLY A 107 -3.57 20.86 -11.65
C GLY A 107 -2.18 21.24 -12.19
N GLU A 108 -2.15 22.04 -13.25
CA GLU A 108 -0.90 22.36 -13.98
C GLU A 108 0.18 23.07 -13.14
N SER A 109 -0.19 23.64 -11.98
CA SER A 109 0.76 24.33 -11.12
C SER A 109 1.44 23.37 -10.14
N LEU A 110 2.54 22.78 -10.60
CA LEU A 110 3.53 22.06 -9.78
C LEU A 110 4.08 22.89 -8.60
N THR A 111 3.83 24.20 -8.55
CA THR A 111 4.21 25.10 -7.45
C THR A 111 3.57 24.75 -6.10
N LYS A 112 2.58 23.85 -6.05
CA LYS A 112 2.01 23.32 -4.80
C LYS A 112 2.72 22.07 -4.26
N VAL A 113 3.59 21.45 -5.05
CA VAL A 113 4.39 20.28 -4.65
C VAL A 113 5.86 20.66 -4.63
N ASP A 114 6.36 20.95 -3.45
CA ASP A 114 7.77 21.27 -3.23
C ASP A 114 8.68 20.06 -3.48
N ARG A 115 8.21 18.83 -3.21
CA ARG A 115 9.01 17.60 -3.23
C ARG A 115 8.19 16.37 -3.64
N LEU A 116 8.71 15.63 -4.62
CA LEU A 116 8.24 14.30 -4.97
C LEU A 116 9.26 13.27 -4.45
N TYR A 117 8.80 12.32 -3.64
CA TYR A 117 9.64 11.24 -3.14
C TYR A 117 9.23 9.92 -3.78
N LEU A 118 10.18 9.28 -4.47
CA LEU A 118 10.06 7.89 -4.87
C LEU A 118 10.53 7.03 -3.69
N ILE A 119 9.58 6.43 -3.00
CA ILE A 119 9.84 5.58 -1.84
C ILE A 119 10.00 4.15 -2.35
N GLY A 120 11.25 3.73 -2.48
CA GLY A 120 11.64 2.33 -2.57
C GLY A 120 12.54 2.00 -1.39
N GLN A 121 12.41 0.80 -0.82
CA GLN A 121 13.46 0.29 0.05
C GLN A 121 14.61 -0.10 -0.86
N THR A 122 15.79 0.50 -0.67
CA THR A 122 16.93 0.32 -1.57
C THR A 122 17.20 -1.16 -1.81
N ASN A 123 17.29 -1.53 -3.09
CA ASN A 123 18.11 -2.68 -3.45
C ASN A 123 19.52 -2.31 -3.03
N SER A 124 20.03 -2.92 -1.96
CA SER A 124 21.46 -3.17 -1.92
C SER A 124 21.71 -4.14 -3.07
N GLU A 125 22.02 -3.60 -4.25
CA GLU A 125 22.63 -4.38 -5.31
C GLU A 125 23.81 -5.13 -4.68
N GLN A 126 23.74 -6.46 -4.76
CA GLN A 126 24.92 -7.31 -4.73
C GLN A 126 25.54 -7.28 -6.12
#